data_AF-A0A8J7KXH2-F1
#
_entry.id   AF-A0A8J7KXH2-F1
#
_cell.length_a   1.000
_cell.length_b   1.000
_cell.length_c   1.000
_cell.angle_alpha   90.00
_cell.angle_beta   90.00
_cell.angle_gamma   90.00
#
_symmetry.space_group_name_H-M   'P 1'
#
loop_
_entity.id
_entity.type
_entity.pdbx_description
1 polymer ?
#
loop_
_entity_poly.entity_id
_entity_poly.type
_entity_poly.pdbx_seq_one_letter_code
_entity_poly.pdbx_strand_id
1 'polypeptide(L)'
;MTQNIRDIFEQNTLLIEQLDKAVICFRRQLNDKALSMVANSFDQIKHAVEAIIEDREYFNLVSTDSVLEMLTAILEAQKNRDYILLTDLLELQLISFLCGVQELIISKEEIVFDEDKYQDNIAVLIKKGIGFSELILEPINTAQLLKSGYRVEFTSSGRMTLAAENEGAKFYFHTNSKVKEEAYLLADYWSREEKLSYTLYGIGMGYHISELHELAPKAKIKIYEADLNVIMLACAFTDIKKLFEDDSVTLVYDPEFTKLKEELLNMPSEDMIYIHYPSYQNIRKKEGRKLLETYIPWSKTIEFC
;
A
#
# COMPACT_ATOMS: atom_id res chain seq x y z
N MET A 1 23.19 2.45 -1.92
CA MET A 1 22.49 2.63 -3.21
C MET A 1 23.05 3.80 -3.99
N THR A 2 23.52 3.57 -5.22
CA THR A 2 23.87 4.66 -6.15
C THR A 2 22.60 5.37 -6.63
N GLN A 3 22.70 6.61 -7.11
CA GLN A 3 21.53 7.33 -7.62
C GLN A 3 20.82 6.56 -8.75
N ASN A 4 21.59 5.96 -9.66
CA ASN A 4 21.05 5.16 -10.76
C ASN A 4 20.22 3.97 -10.27
N ILE A 5 20.72 3.19 -9.31
CA ILE A 5 19.98 2.03 -8.77
C ILE A 5 18.73 2.49 -8.00
N ARG A 6 18.79 3.64 -7.31
CA ARG A 6 17.62 4.24 -6.66
C ARG A 6 16.54 4.62 -7.67
N ASP A 7 16.93 5.27 -8.76
CA ASP A 7 16.00 5.67 -9.82
C ASP A 7 15.34 4.44 -10.46
N ILE A 8 16.13 3.38 -10.75
CA ILE A 8 15.60 2.10 -11.25
C ILE A 8 14.62 1.50 -10.24
N PHE A 9 14.99 1.43 -8.96
CA PHE A 9 14.15 0.86 -7.91
C PHE A 9 12.80 1.60 -7.79
N GLU A 10 12.81 2.93 -7.78
CA GLU A 10 11.61 3.75 -7.65
C GLU A 10 10.71 3.64 -8.90
N GLN A 11 11.28 3.72 -10.10
CA GLN A 11 10.52 3.57 -11.36
C GLN A 11 9.95 2.15 -11.51
N ASN A 12 10.74 1.13 -11.19
CA ASN A 12 10.31 -0.26 -11.26
C ASN A 12 9.17 -0.55 -10.27
N THR A 13 9.24 0.04 -9.06
CA THR A 13 8.13 -0.04 -8.08
C THR A 13 6.85 0.53 -8.69
N LEU A 14 6.90 1.76 -9.23
CA LEU A 14 5.72 2.41 -9.81
C LEU A 14 5.17 1.63 -11.02
N LEU A 15 6.04 1.06 -11.84
CA LEU A 15 5.66 0.27 -13.00
C LEU A 15 4.91 -1.01 -12.58
N ILE A 16 5.42 -1.75 -11.59
CA ILE A 16 4.74 -2.94 -11.04
C ILE A 16 3.32 -2.57 -10.57
N GLU A 17 3.17 -1.46 -9.84
CA GLU A 17 1.88 -1.01 -9.33
C GLU A 17 0.86 -0.71 -10.43
N GLN A 18 1.31 -0.07 -11.52
CA GLN A 18 0.44 0.23 -12.67
C GLN A 18 0.03 -1.04 -13.41
N LEU A 19 0.97 -1.96 -13.60
CA LEU A 19 0.72 -3.23 -14.29
C LEU A 19 -0.21 -4.14 -13.49
N ASP A 20 -0.06 -4.22 -12.17
CA ASP A 20 -0.99 -4.99 -11.32
C ASP A 20 -2.43 -4.46 -11.45
N LYS A 21 -2.63 -3.13 -11.45
CA LYS A 21 -3.96 -2.54 -11.69
C LYS A 21 -4.50 -2.84 -13.10
N ALA A 22 -3.63 -2.82 -14.11
CA ALA A 22 -4.01 -3.18 -15.48
C ALA A 22 -4.45 -4.65 -15.58
N VAL A 23 -3.73 -5.55 -14.91
CA VAL A 23 -4.08 -6.98 -14.80
C VAL A 23 -5.46 -7.14 -14.16
N ILE A 24 -5.74 -6.48 -13.02
CA ILE A 24 -7.08 -6.51 -12.41
C ILE A 24 -8.16 -6.06 -13.41
N CYS A 25 -7.92 -4.96 -14.13
CA CYS A 25 -8.87 -4.43 -15.11
C CYS A 25 -9.13 -5.42 -16.26
N PHE A 26 -8.09 -6.06 -16.81
CA PHE A 26 -8.26 -7.08 -17.83
C PHE A 26 -8.99 -8.32 -17.30
N ARG A 27 -8.66 -8.79 -16.09
CA ARG A 27 -9.36 -9.93 -15.46
C ARG A 27 -10.86 -9.64 -15.25
N ARG A 28 -11.22 -8.37 -15.06
CA ARG A 28 -12.61 -7.88 -15.00
C ARG A 28 -13.22 -7.50 -16.35
N GLN A 29 -12.50 -7.73 -17.46
CA GLN A 29 -12.89 -7.38 -18.84
C GLN A 29 -13.10 -5.88 -19.10
N LEU A 30 -12.51 -5.01 -18.27
CA LEU A 30 -12.46 -3.56 -18.47
C LEU A 30 -11.32 -3.20 -19.43
N ASN A 31 -11.40 -3.73 -20.65
CA ASN A 31 -10.29 -3.74 -21.62
C ASN A 31 -9.85 -2.33 -22.05
N ASP A 32 -10.78 -1.39 -22.17
CA ASP A 32 -10.51 0.01 -22.49
C ASP A 32 -9.64 0.69 -21.42
N LYS A 33 -10.03 0.53 -20.14
CA LYS A 33 -9.28 1.04 -18.99
C LYS A 33 -7.90 0.38 -18.89
N ALA A 34 -7.85 -0.95 -19.04
CA ALA A 34 -6.61 -1.72 -18.98
C ALA A 34 -5.62 -1.35 -20.09
N LEU A 35 -6.10 -1.21 -21.33
CA LEU A 35 -5.25 -0.80 -22.46
C LEU A 35 -4.71 0.62 -22.28
N SER A 36 -5.49 1.54 -21.73
CA SER A 36 -5.00 2.88 -21.40
C SER A 36 -3.87 2.83 -20.37
N MET A 37 -3.98 1.95 -19.35
CA MET A 37 -2.92 1.78 -18.34
C MET A 37 -1.65 1.22 -18.98
N VAL A 38 -1.76 0.13 -19.74
CA VAL A 38 -0.61 -0.50 -20.42
C VAL A 38 0.07 0.47 -21.39
N ALA A 39 -0.71 1.26 -22.15
CA ALA A 39 -0.15 2.25 -23.06
C ALA A 39 0.66 3.33 -22.33
N ASN A 40 0.18 3.80 -21.18
CA ASN A 40 0.88 4.79 -20.36
C ASN A 40 2.14 4.22 -19.68
N SER A 41 2.19 2.91 -19.47
CA SER A 41 3.36 2.23 -18.88
C SER A 41 4.41 1.82 -19.91
N PHE A 42 4.15 1.90 -21.22
CA PHE A 42 5.04 1.32 -22.24
C PHE A 42 6.44 1.96 -22.27
N ASP A 43 6.51 3.29 -22.19
CA ASP A 43 7.78 4.00 -22.12
C ASP A 43 8.54 3.65 -20.83
N GLN A 44 7.82 3.45 -19.72
CA GLN A 44 8.42 3.03 -18.45
C GLN A 44 8.97 1.60 -18.52
N ILE A 45 8.25 0.66 -19.17
CA ILE A 45 8.73 -0.71 -19.42
C ILE A 45 10.03 -0.66 -20.21
N LYS A 46 10.05 0.11 -21.30
CA LYS A 46 11.23 0.26 -22.14
C LYS A 46 12.42 0.80 -21.35
N HIS A 47 12.22 1.90 -20.63
CA HIS A 47 13.28 2.51 -19.82
C HIS A 47 13.79 1.57 -18.72
N ALA A 48 12.91 0.87 -18.01
CA ALA A 48 13.32 -0.08 -16.98
C ALA A 48 14.17 -1.21 -17.59
N VAL A 49 13.71 -1.81 -18.70
CA VAL A 49 14.43 -2.89 -19.38
C VAL A 49 15.78 -2.41 -19.91
N GLU A 50 15.85 -1.24 -20.54
CA GLU A 50 17.11 -0.67 -21.04
C GLU A 50 18.11 -0.45 -19.90
N ALA A 51 17.67 0.18 -18.80
CA ALA A 51 18.53 0.43 -17.64
C ALA A 51 19.06 -0.87 -17.00
N ILE A 52 18.23 -1.92 -16.92
CA ILE A 52 18.62 -3.24 -16.42
C ILE A 52 19.66 -3.89 -17.36
N ILE A 53 19.48 -3.77 -18.68
CA ILE A 53 20.38 -4.36 -19.68
C ILE A 53 21.72 -3.60 -19.77
N GLU A 54 21.74 -2.30 -19.50
CA GLU A 54 22.97 -1.51 -19.48
C GLU A 54 23.85 -1.84 -18.27
N ASP A 55 23.26 -2.07 -17.09
CA ASP A 55 23.98 -2.41 -15.86
C ASP A 55 24.05 -3.95 -15.63
N ARG A 56 24.60 -4.66 -16.62
CA ARG A 56 24.67 -6.15 -16.62
C ARG A 56 25.45 -6.73 -15.44
N GLU A 57 26.48 -6.02 -14.98
CA GLU A 57 27.27 -6.47 -13.83
C GLU A 57 26.40 -6.49 -12.56
N TYR A 58 25.50 -5.50 -12.41
CA TYR A 58 24.57 -5.47 -11.30
C TYR A 58 23.43 -6.48 -11.46
N PHE A 59 22.71 -6.44 -12.58
CA PHE A 59 21.45 -7.18 -12.78
C PHE A 59 21.60 -8.51 -13.51
N ASN A 60 22.66 -9.28 -13.26
CA ASN A 60 22.92 -10.58 -13.90
C ASN A 60 21.84 -11.67 -13.61
N LEU A 61 20.58 -11.39 -13.92
CA LEU A 61 19.35 -12.10 -13.59
C LEU A 61 18.87 -12.92 -14.77
N VAL A 62 18.95 -12.37 -15.99
CA VAL A 62 18.37 -12.97 -17.20
C VAL A 62 19.20 -12.59 -18.45
N SER A 63 19.25 -13.48 -19.45
CA SER A 63 19.84 -13.14 -20.76
C SER A 63 18.98 -12.11 -21.49
N THR A 64 19.62 -11.26 -22.31
CA THR A 64 18.90 -10.28 -23.14
C THR A 64 17.90 -10.94 -24.09
N ASP A 65 18.19 -12.15 -24.56
CA ASP A 65 17.32 -12.89 -25.47
C ASP A 65 15.97 -13.25 -24.81
N SER A 66 16.00 -13.69 -23.55
CA SER A 66 14.77 -14.02 -22.81
C SER A 66 13.90 -12.79 -22.54
N VAL A 67 14.50 -11.62 -22.31
CA VAL A 67 13.76 -10.36 -22.16
C VAL A 67 13.11 -9.95 -23.49
N LEU A 68 13.82 -10.10 -24.61
CA LEU A 68 13.28 -9.79 -25.94
C LEU A 68 12.14 -10.73 -26.33
N GLU A 69 12.25 -12.02 -26.03
CA GLU A 69 11.18 -13.01 -26.25
C GLU A 69 9.91 -12.65 -25.46
N MET A 70 10.04 -12.29 -24.18
CA MET A 70 8.94 -11.84 -23.34
C MET A 70 8.24 -10.60 -23.93
N LEU A 71 8.99 -9.56 -24.29
CA LEU A 71 8.43 -8.34 -24.87
C LEU A 71 7.75 -8.59 -26.22
N THR A 72 8.33 -9.48 -27.04
CA THR A 72 7.77 -9.87 -28.35
C THR A 72 6.42 -10.57 -28.16
N ALA A 73 6.32 -11.51 -27.22
CA ALA A 73 5.08 -12.20 -26.92
C ALA A 73 3.98 -11.23 -26.45
N ILE A 74 4.31 -10.26 -25.60
CA ILE A 74 3.38 -9.23 -25.12
C ILE A 74 2.84 -8.40 -26.29
N LEU A 75 3.73 -7.93 -27.16
CA LEU A 75 3.36 -7.14 -28.34
C LEU A 75 2.49 -7.95 -29.32
N GLU A 76 2.79 -9.23 -29.51
CA GLU A 76 2.00 -10.11 -30.38
C GLU A 76 0.58 -10.34 -29.82
N ALA A 77 0.47 -10.64 -28.52
CA ALA A 77 -0.83 -10.79 -27.86
C ALA A 77 -1.67 -9.50 -27.96
N GLN A 78 -1.03 -8.34 -27.73
CA GLN A 78 -1.68 -7.03 -27.88
C GLN A 78 -2.15 -6.78 -29.31
N LYS A 79 -1.30 -7.04 -30.32
CA LYS A 79 -1.63 -6.88 -31.74
C LYS A 79 -2.80 -7.78 -32.16
N ASN A 80 -2.83 -9.00 -31.66
CA ASN A 80 -3.90 -9.97 -31.92
C ASN A 80 -5.17 -9.70 -31.10
N ARG A 81 -5.15 -8.71 -30.20
CA ARG A 81 -6.23 -8.39 -29.24
C ARG A 81 -6.61 -9.58 -28.35
N ASP A 82 -5.65 -10.48 -28.11
CA ASP A 82 -5.81 -11.59 -27.17
C ASP A 82 -5.54 -11.07 -25.76
N TYR A 83 -6.54 -10.41 -25.18
CA TYR A 83 -6.38 -9.77 -23.87
C TYR A 83 -6.26 -10.77 -22.73
N ILE A 84 -6.73 -12.00 -22.90
CA ILE A 84 -6.54 -13.05 -21.89
C ILE A 84 -5.06 -13.45 -21.86
N LEU A 85 -4.48 -13.79 -23.02
CA LEU A 85 -3.05 -14.11 -23.12
C LEU A 85 -2.19 -12.91 -22.73
N LEU A 86 -2.53 -11.70 -23.18
CA LEU A 86 -1.82 -10.47 -22.80
C LEU A 86 -1.75 -10.33 -21.28
N THR A 87 -2.85 -10.60 -20.57
CA THR A 87 -2.89 -10.52 -19.11
C THR A 87 -1.98 -11.57 -18.47
N ASP A 88 -2.02 -12.81 -18.96
CA ASP A 88 -1.14 -13.88 -18.46
C ASP A 88 0.34 -13.54 -18.68
N LEU A 89 0.69 -12.97 -19.83
CA LEU A 89 2.06 -12.55 -20.14
C LEU A 89 2.52 -11.39 -19.24
N LEU A 90 1.66 -10.39 -19.02
CA LEU A 90 1.97 -9.28 -18.10
C LEU A 90 2.20 -9.79 -16.68
N GLU A 91 1.31 -10.63 -16.17
CA GLU A 91 1.35 -11.10 -14.78
C GLU A 91 2.48 -12.12 -14.53
N LEU A 92 2.55 -13.16 -15.36
CA LEU A 92 3.43 -14.31 -15.13
C LEU A 92 4.84 -14.11 -15.67
N GLN A 93 5.04 -13.19 -16.63
CA GLN A 93 6.36 -12.92 -17.19
C GLN A 93 6.85 -11.54 -16.78
N LEU A 94 6.19 -10.47 -17.24
CA LEU A 94 6.73 -9.11 -17.05
C LEU A 94 6.79 -8.70 -15.58
N ILE A 95 5.67 -8.77 -14.86
CA ILE A 95 5.62 -8.40 -13.43
C ILE A 95 6.55 -9.31 -12.61
N SER A 96 6.59 -10.61 -12.91
CA SER A 96 7.49 -11.55 -12.23
C SER A 96 8.97 -11.21 -12.45
N PHE A 97 9.35 -10.82 -13.67
CA PHE A 97 10.68 -10.32 -13.98
C PHE A 97 11.01 -9.04 -13.20
N LEU A 98 10.09 -8.05 -13.21
CA LEU A 98 10.26 -6.79 -12.51
C LEU A 98 10.37 -6.96 -10.98
N CYS A 99 9.59 -7.87 -10.39
CA CYS A 99 9.72 -8.25 -8.98
C CYS A 99 11.09 -8.89 -8.70
N GLY A 100 11.58 -9.78 -9.57
CA GLY A 100 12.92 -10.36 -9.42
C GLY A 100 14.04 -9.31 -9.44
N VAL A 101 13.87 -8.24 -10.23
CA VAL A 101 14.76 -7.08 -10.22
C VAL A 101 14.69 -6.34 -8.88
N GLN A 102 13.49 -6.10 -8.33
CA GLN A 102 13.35 -5.46 -7.02
C GLN A 102 13.99 -6.29 -5.90
N GLU A 103 13.70 -7.59 -5.87
CA GLU A 103 14.24 -8.50 -4.88
C GLU A 103 15.77 -8.54 -4.93
N LEU A 104 16.36 -8.47 -6.13
CA LEU A 104 17.81 -8.36 -6.27
C LEU A 104 18.34 -7.06 -5.65
N ILE A 105 17.74 -5.91 -5.98
CA ILE A 105 18.16 -4.61 -5.42
C ILE A 105 18.05 -4.66 -3.89
N ILE A 106 16.91 -5.12 -3.37
CA ILE A 106 16.66 -5.28 -1.93
C ILE A 106 17.71 -6.19 -1.27
N SER A 107 18.14 -7.26 -1.94
CA SER A 107 19.14 -8.18 -1.39
C SER A 107 20.56 -7.61 -1.33
N LYS A 108 20.86 -6.60 -2.16
CA LYS A 108 22.18 -5.98 -2.31
C LYS A 108 22.31 -4.66 -1.58
N GLU A 109 21.20 -3.95 -1.41
CA GLU A 109 21.17 -2.59 -0.85
C GLU A 109 20.59 -2.59 0.56
N GLU A 110 21.12 -1.72 1.41
CA GLU A 110 20.57 -1.49 2.74
C GLU A 110 19.33 -0.58 2.68
N ILE A 111 18.39 -0.81 3.59
CA ILE A 111 17.26 0.10 3.81
C ILE A 111 17.82 1.43 4.33
N VAL A 112 17.74 2.47 3.51
CA VAL A 112 18.11 3.82 3.94
C VAL A 112 16.87 4.51 4.51
N PHE A 113 16.92 4.86 5.79
CA PHE A 113 15.93 5.72 6.41
C PHE A 113 16.10 7.15 5.88
N ASP A 114 15.04 7.69 5.27
CA ASP A 114 14.99 9.04 4.73
C ASP A 114 14.41 9.98 5.80
N GLU A 115 15.30 10.61 6.57
CA GLU A 115 14.91 11.47 7.69
C GLU A 115 14.12 12.69 7.23
N ASP A 116 14.51 13.32 6.11
CA ASP A 116 13.82 14.48 5.56
C ASP A 116 12.38 14.13 5.18
N LYS A 117 12.19 13.00 4.47
CA LYS A 117 10.86 12.49 4.12
C LYS A 117 10.01 12.19 5.37
N TYR A 118 10.62 11.59 6.39
CA TYR A 118 9.93 11.32 7.65
C TYR A 118 9.45 12.62 8.32
N GLN A 119 10.31 13.63 8.42
CA GLN A 119 9.95 14.92 9.01
C GLN A 119 8.85 15.64 8.22
N ASP A 120 8.91 15.58 6.89
CA ASP A 120 7.90 16.13 6.00
C ASP A 120 6.51 15.47 6.21
N ASN A 121 6.49 14.14 6.31
CA ASN A 121 5.29 13.37 6.61
C ASN A 121 4.71 13.73 7.98
N ILE A 122 5.57 13.83 9.00
CA ILE A 122 5.16 14.21 10.35
C ILE A 122 4.59 15.64 10.39
N ALA A 123 5.25 16.58 9.72
CA ALA A 123 4.84 17.98 9.71
C ALA A 123 3.43 18.17 9.15
N VAL A 124 3.06 17.43 8.10
CA VAL A 124 1.69 17.51 7.57
C VAL A 124 0.67 16.93 8.55
N LEU A 125 0.98 15.84 9.26
CA LEU A 125 0.08 15.25 10.24
C LEU A 125 -0.12 16.15 11.47
N ILE A 126 0.93 16.80 11.95
CA ILE A 126 0.81 17.78 13.06
C ILE A 126 -0.07 18.96 12.62
N LYS A 127 0.08 19.42 11.38
CA LYS A 127 -0.64 20.58 10.86
C LYS A 127 -2.12 20.30 10.59
N LYS A 128 -2.45 19.13 10.03
CA LYS A 128 -3.79 18.82 9.51
C LYS A 128 -4.52 17.71 10.24
N GLY A 129 -3.79 16.84 10.93
CA GLY A 129 -4.36 15.74 11.70
C GLY A 129 -4.98 16.22 13.01
N ILE A 130 -5.84 15.38 13.59
CA ILE A 130 -6.51 15.64 14.86
C ILE A 130 -5.85 14.79 15.96
N GLY A 131 -5.55 15.40 17.10
CA GLY A 131 -4.93 14.71 18.24
C GLY A 131 -3.39 14.72 18.24
N PHE A 132 -2.76 15.46 17.32
CA PHE A 132 -1.30 15.53 17.19
C PHE A 132 -0.65 16.76 17.85
N SER A 133 -1.44 17.77 18.24
CA SER A 133 -0.96 19.10 18.64
C SER A 133 -0.07 19.14 19.89
N GLU A 134 -0.16 18.12 20.74
CA GLU A 134 0.63 18.00 21.98
C GLU A 134 1.70 16.90 21.89
N LEU A 135 1.82 16.22 20.76
CA LEU A 135 2.80 15.13 20.60
C LEU A 135 4.19 15.70 20.39
N ILE A 136 5.05 15.49 21.39
CA ILE A 136 6.50 15.53 21.18
C ILE A 136 6.88 14.20 20.56
N LEU A 137 7.11 14.19 19.25
CA LEU A 137 7.52 12.98 18.55
C LEU A 137 9.00 12.74 18.79
N GLU A 138 9.30 11.75 19.62
CA GLU A 138 10.66 11.28 19.82
C GLU A 138 11.17 10.58 18.54
N PRO A 139 12.49 10.57 18.30
CA PRO A 139 13.07 9.77 17.23
C PRO A 139 12.67 8.31 17.32
N ILE A 140 12.51 7.67 16.15
CA ILE A 140 12.14 6.24 16.09
C ILE A 140 13.21 5.39 16.78
N ASN A 141 12.84 4.76 17.89
CA ASN A 141 13.68 3.80 18.59
C ASN A 141 13.44 2.38 18.05
N THR A 142 14.26 1.95 17.10
CA THR A 142 14.15 0.63 16.45
C THR A 142 14.19 -0.52 17.44
N ALA A 143 15.05 -0.45 18.46
CA ALA A 143 15.15 -1.49 19.49
C ALA A 143 13.87 -1.61 20.33
N GLN A 144 13.22 -0.49 20.63
CA GLN A 144 11.94 -0.46 21.35
C GLN A 144 10.79 -0.96 20.48
N LEU A 145 10.75 -0.60 19.19
CA LEU A 145 9.74 -1.09 18.25
C LEU A 145 9.82 -2.60 18.07
N LEU A 146 11.03 -3.14 17.91
CA LEU A 146 11.28 -4.58 17.83
C LEU A 146 10.82 -5.30 19.09
N LYS A 147 11.13 -4.75 20.28
CA LYS A 147 10.64 -5.30 21.57
C LYS A 147 9.13 -5.22 21.70
N SER A 148 8.52 -4.19 21.11
CA SER A 148 7.06 -4.03 21.06
C SER A 148 6.39 -4.92 20.01
N GLY A 149 7.17 -5.65 19.20
CA GLY A 149 6.66 -6.62 18.22
C GLY A 149 6.54 -6.09 16.78
N TYR A 150 6.97 -4.86 16.50
CA TYR A 150 6.90 -4.29 15.13
C TYR A 150 8.14 -4.60 14.32
N ARG A 151 7.93 -4.93 13.03
CA ARG A 151 8.99 -5.13 12.04
C ARG A 151 8.54 -4.53 10.71
N VAL A 152 9.44 -3.79 10.06
CA VAL A 152 9.20 -3.29 8.70
C VAL A 152 10.08 -4.07 7.75
N GLU A 153 9.47 -4.52 6.65
CA GLU A 153 10.11 -5.40 5.68
C GLU A 153 9.76 -4.91 4.28
N PHE A 154 10.69 -5.08 3.34
CA PHE A 154 10.36 -4.89 1.93
C PHE A 154 9.41 -5.98 1.43
N THR A 155 8.59 -5.62 0.47
CA THR A 155 7.78 -6.54 -0.32
C THR A 155 8.46 -6.82 -1.65
N SER A 156 8.07 -7.90 -2.32
CA SER A 156 8.58 -8.23 -3.67
C SER A 156 8.36 -7.11 -4.69
N SER A 157 7.34 -6.26 -4.49
CA SER A 157 7.08 -5.10 -5.36
C SER A 157 7.96 -3.88 -5.06
N GLY A 158 8.83 -3.91 -4.05
CA GLY A 158 9.69 -2.79 -3.65
C GLY A 158 9.06 -1.80 -2.66
N ARG A 159 7.82 -2.04 -2.22
CA ARG A 159 7.18 -1.26 -1.15
C ARG A 159 7.51 -1.86 0.21
N MET A 160 7.11 -1.17 1.28
CA MET A 160 7.35 -1.61 2.65
C MET A 160 6.04 -2.09 3.26
N THR A 161 6.09 -3.21 3.98
CA THR A 161 4.98 -3.69 4.81
C THR A 161 5.38 -3.68 6.28
N LEU A 162 4.37 -3.68 7.14
CA LEU A 162 4.51 -3.76 8.59
C LEU A 162 4.04 -5.14 9.07
N ALA A 163 4.88 -5.84 9.81
CA ALA A 163 4.48 -6.95 10.65
C ALA A 163 4.38 -6.49 12.11
N ALA A 164 3.38 -7.00 12.83
CA ALA A 164 3.22 -6.78 14.26
C ALA A 164 2.99 -8.09 15.00
N GLU A 165 3.24 -8.06 16.30
CA GLU A 165 2.92 -9.13 17.23
C GLU A 165 2.00 -8.60 18.32
N ASN A 166 0.83 -9.23 18.47
CA ASN A 166 -0.12 -8.91 19.53
C ASN A 166 -0.70 -10.22 20.09
N GLU A 167 -0.80 -10.32 21.42
CA GLU A 167 -1.30 -11.53 22.11
C GLU A 167 -0.62 -12.85 21.67
N GLY A 168 0.66 -12.79 21.30
CA GLY A 168 1.46 -13.95 20.86
C GLY A 168 1.22 -14.39 19.41
N ALA A 169 0.38 -13.67 18.65
CA ALA A 169 0.16 -13.90 17.23
C ALA A 169 0.90 -12.84 16.40
N LYS A 170 1.66 -13.30 15.40
CA LYS A 170 2.28 -12.44 14.38
C LYS A 170 1.39 -12.32 13.17
N PHE A 171 1.26 -11.12 12.63
CA PHE A 171 0.46 -10.84 11.44
C PHE A 171 1.05 -9.66 10.67
N TYR A 172 0.72 -9.61 9.37
CA TYR A 172 1.11 -8.53 8.49
C TYR A 172 -0.03 -7.53 8.31
N PHE A 173 0.32 -6.26 8.17
CA PHE A 173 -0.61 -5.19 7.81
C PHE A 173 -0.94 -5.17 6.33
N HIS A 174 0.01 -5.56 5.49
CA HIS A 174 -0.18 -5.72 4.05
C HIS A 174 0.58 -6.94 3.56
N THR A 175 0.18 -7.50 2.41
CA THR A 175 0.88 -8.59 1.74
C THR A 175 2.37 -8.29 1.59
N ASN A 176 3.22 -9.32 1.68
CA ASN A 176 4.66 -9.19 1.45
C ASN A 176 5.03 -9.29 -0.04
N SER A 177 4.04 -9.37 -0.94
CA SER A 177 4.24 -9.48 -2.38
C SER A 177 3.78 -8.21 -3.10
N LYS A 178 2.50 -8.12 -3.46
CA LYS A 178 1.92 -7.04 -4.28
C LYS A 178 0.99 -6.13 -3.47
N VAL A 179 1.58 -5.23 -2.69
CA VAL A 179 0.85 -4.38 -1.73
C VAL A 179 -0.22 -3.52 -2.38
N LYS A 180 0.06 -2.95 -3.55
CA LYS A 180 -0.89 -2.05 -4.22
C LYS A 180 -2.03 -2.78 -4.89
N GLU A 181 -1.83 -4.05 -5.29
CA GLU A 181 -2.91 -4.92 -5.73
C GLU A 181 -3.90 -5.18 -4.59
N GLU A 182 -3.40 -5.62 -3.42
CA GLU A 182 -4.20 -5.85 -2.22
C GLU A 182 -4.94 -4.57 -1.77
N ALA A 183 -4.23 -3.46 -1.69
CA ALA A 183 -4.79 -2.17 -1.31
C ALA A 183 -5.90 -1.71 -2.27
N TYR A 184 -5.70 -1.89 -3.59
CA TYR A 184 -6.69 -1.56 -4.60
C TYR A 184 -7.94 -2.42 -4.43
N LEU A 185 -7.79 -3.74 -4.27
CA LEU A 185 -8.91 -4.66 -4.13
C LEU A 185 -9.75 -4.33 -2.89
N LEU A 186 -9.10 -3.99 -1.78
CA LEU A 186 -9.79 -3.57 -0.56
C LEU A 186 -10.52 -2.23 -0.74
N ALA A 187 -9.86 -1.23 -1.35
CA ALA A 187 -10.44 0.07 -1.62
C ALA A 187 -11.62 -0.01 -2.59
N ASP A 188 -11.50 -0.81 -3.65
CA ASP A 188 -12.53 -1.07 -4.65
C ASP A 188 -13.77 -1.72 -4.01
N TYR A 189 -13.56 -2.71 -3.12
CA TYR A 189 -14.64 -3.31 -2.34
C TYR A 189 -15.38 -2.29 -1.44
N TRP A 190 -14.67 -1.32 -0.88
CA TRP A 190 -15.27 -0.28 -0.03
C TRP A 190 -15.95 0.84 -0.83
N SER A 191 -15.38 1.16 -1.99
CA SER A 191 -15.79 2.29 -2.81
C SER A 191 -17.22 2.16 -3.33
N ARG A 192 -17.96 3.28 -3.30
CA ARG A 192 -19.31 3.42 -3.86
C ARG A 192 -19.42 4.76 -4.57
N GLU A 193 -19.94 4.77 -5.79
CA GLU A 193 -19.96 5.96 -6.67
C GLU A 193 -20.62 7.20 -6.04
N GLU A 194 -21.66 7.00 -5.23
CA GLU A 194 -22.44 8.11 -4.65
C GLU A 194 -22.01 8.50 -3.23
N LYS A 195 -21.04 7.79 -2.63
CA LYS A 195 -20.65 8.00 -1.24
C LYS A 195 -19.67 9.17 -1.11
N LEU A 196 -20.07 10.17 -0.31
CA LEU A 196 -19.33 11.42 -0.13
C LEU A 196 -18.46 11.45 1.14
N SER A 197 -18.58 10.45 2.00
CA SER A 197 -17.84 10.36 3.26
C SER A 197 -17.50 8.91 3.60
N TYR A 198 -16.27 8.69 4.06
CA TYR A 198 -15.79 7.38 4.52
C TYR A 198 -15.17 7.55 5.91
N THR A 199 -15.61 6.73 6.86
CA THR A 199 -15.00 6.63 8.19
C THR A 199 -14.25 5.32 8.27
N LEU A 200 -12.94 5.39 8.45
CA LEU A 200 -12.03 4.24 8.46
C LEU A 200 -11.41 4.06 9.85
N TYR A 201 -11.17 2.80 10.22
CA TYR A 201 -10.25 2.47 11.31
C TYR A 201 -9.02 1.77 10.76
N GLY A 202 -7.84 2.27 11.15
CA GLY A 202 -6.55 1.71 10.81
C GLY A 202 -5.87 2.43 9.66
N ILE A 203 -4.74 3.08 9.94
CA ILE A 203 -3.90 3.71 8.91
C ILE A 203 -3.06 2.68 8.16
N GLY A 204 -2.59 1.64 8.86
CA GLY A 204 -1.60 0.69 8.34
C GLY A 204 -0.41 1.42 7.74
N MET A 205 -0.06 1.13 6.50
CA MET A 205 0.96 1.87 5.74
C MET A 205 0.36 2.91 4.78
N GLY A 206 -0.94 3.17 4.86
CA GLY A 206 -1.64 4.19 4.06
C GLY A 206 -2.11 3.74 2.67
N TYR A 207 -1.70 2.57 2.19
CA TYR A 207 -1.94 2.16 0.81
C TYR A 207 -3.42 2.05 0.44
N HIS A 208 -4.24 1.40 1.28
CA HIS A 208 -5.69 1.27 1.05
C HIS A 208 -6.41 2.63 1.07
N ILE A 209 -5.88 3.60 1.82
CA ILE A 209 -6.45 4.95 1.91
C ILE A 209 -6.12 5.72 0.63
N SER A 210 -4.89 5.63 0.14
CA SER A 210 -4.50 6.23 -1.14
C SER A 210 -5.33 5.69 -2.30
N GLU A 211 -5.52 4.37 -2.36
CA GLU A 211 -6.36 3.73 -3.39
C GLU A 211 -7.83 4.16 -3.29
N LEU A 212 -8.38 4.23 -2.06
CA LEU A 212 -9.76 4.69 -1.87
C LEU A 212 -9.93 6.16 -2.28
N HIS A 213 -8.94 7.01 -1.96
CA HIS A 213 -8.94 8.41 -2.36
C HIS A 213 -8.89 8.57 -3.88
N GLU A 214 -8.10 7.75 -4.59
CA GLU A 214 -8.07 7.73 -6.06
C GLU A 214 -9.41 7.26 -6.67
N LEU A 215 -10.06 6.26 -6.06
CA LEU A 215 -11.34 5.72 -6.52
C LEU A 215 -12.54 6.63 -6.19
N ALA A 216 -12.46 7.40 -5.12
CA ALA A 216 -13.50 8.30 -4.64
C ALA A 216 -12.97 9.74 -4.41
N PRO A 217 -12.49 10.44 -5.46
CA PRO A 217 -11.75 11.71 -5.31
C PRO A 217 -12.60 12.89 -4.80
N LYS A 218 -13.93 12.72 -4.75
CA LYS A 218 -14.86 13.73 -4.20
C LYS A 218 -15.27 13.44 -2.76
N ALA A 219 -14.90 12.29 -2.23
CA ALA A 219 -15.32 11.87 -0.91
C ALA A 219 -14.35 12.37 0.16
N LYS A 220 -14.89 12.68 1.33
CA LYS A 220 -14.10 12.95 2.53
C LYS A 220 -13.74 11.62 3.21
N ILE A 221 -12.49 11.43 3.57
CA ILE A 221 -12.01 10.21 4.23
C ILE A 221 -11.44 10.59 5.60
N LYS A 222 -12.09 10.10 6.66
CA LYS A 222 -11.66 10.29 8.05
C LYS A 222 -11.14 8.98 8.60
N ILE A 223 -9.88 8.93 8.99
CA ILE A 223 -9.18 7.73 9.44
C ILE A 223 -8.86 7.85 10.92
N TYR A 224 -9.20 6.82 11.69
CA TYR A 224 -8.86 6.72 13.10
C TYR A 224 -7.75 5.69 13.31
N GLU A 225 -6.73 6.07 14.08
CA GLU A 225 -5.66 5.16 14.50
C GLU A 225 -5.32 5.42 15.97
N ALA A 226 -5.23 4.35 16.76
CA ALA A 226 -4.97 4.41 18.18
C ALA A 226 -3.47 4.23 18.50
N ASP A 227 -2.72 3.60 17.60
CA ASP A 227 -1.33 3.25 17.83
C ASP A 227 -0.37 4.23 17.16
N LEU A 228 0.31 5.03 17.98
CA LEU A 228 1.29 6.01 17.51
C LEU A 228 2.47 5.35 16.78
N ASN A 229 2.85 4.12 17.15
CA ASN A 229 3.95 3.44 16.48
C ASN A 229 3.60 3.12 15.03
N VAL A 230 2.35 2.73 14.75
CA VAL A 230 1.90 2.47 13.38
C VAL A 230 1.94 3.76 12.56
N ILE A 231 1.47 4.88 13.13
CA ILE A 231 1.52 6.19 12.46
C ILE A 231 2.97 6.57 12.15
N MET A 232 3.87 6.51 13.14
CA MET A 232 5.29 6.86 12.95
C MET A 232 5.97 5.96 11.91
N LEU A 233 5.67 4.66 11.91
CA LEU A 233 6.21 3.71 10.93
C LEU A 233 5.67 3.99 9.51
N ALA A 234 4.40 4.34 9.36
CA ALA A 234 3.86 4.78 8.08
C ALA A 234 4.58 6.04 7.58
N CYS A 235 4.80 7.03 8.45
CA CYS A 235 5.57 8.24 8.12
C CYS A 235 7.02 7.94 7.74
N ALA A 236 7.65 6.92 8.33
CA ALA A 236 9.04 6.60 8.09
C ALA A 236 9.27 5.91 6.75
N PHE A 237 8.31 5.09 6.32
CA PHE A 237 8.55 4.14 5.24
C PHE A 237 7.61 4.30 4.04
N THR A 238 6.68 5.26 4.08
CA THR A 238 5.78 5.57 2.96
C THR A 238 5.71 7.08 2.71
N ASP A 239 5.20 7.48 1.54
CA ASP A 239 4.91 8.88 1.24
C ASP A 239 3.45 9.18 1.59
N ILE A 240 3.18 9.46 2.86
CA ILE A 240 1.84 9.84 3.31
C ILE A 240 1.57 11.34 3.11
N LYS A 241 2.60 12.16 2.92
CA LYS A 241 2.48 13.61 2.79
C LYS A 241 1.50 13.96 1.68
N LYS A 242 1.70 13.38 0.50
CA LYS A 242 0.82 13.60 -0.66
C LYS A 242 -0.65 13.30 -0.33
N LEU A 243 -0.91 12.26 0.47
CA LEU A 243 -2.27 11.87 0.86
C LEU A 243 -2.92 12.86 1.82
N PHE A 244 -2.18 13.30 2.86
CA PHE A 244 -2.72 14.19 3.90
C PHE A 244 -2.57 15.68 3.59
N GLU A 245 -1.87 16.05 2.51
CA GLU A 245 -1.92 17.40 1.95
C GLU A 245 -3.29 17.73 1.34
N ASP A 246 -4.09 16.73 0.97
CA ASP A 246 -5.47 16.93 0.52
C ASP A 246 -6.41 17.14 1.72
N ASP A 247 -7.20 18.22 1.71
CA ASP A 247 -8.14 18.55 2.80
C ASP A 247 -9.33 17.58 2.91
N SER A 248 -9.55 16.74 1.90
CA SER A 248 -10.55 15.67 1.95
C SER A 248 -10.12 14.48 2.80
N VAL A 249 -8.83 14.35 3.13
CA VAL A 249 -8.32 13.21 3.92
C VAL A 249 -7.83 13.70 5.29
N THR A 250 -8.34 13.10 6.37
CA THR A 250 -8.00 13.50 7.74
C THR A 250 -7.64 12.29 8.59
N LEU A 251 -6.45 12.30 9.18
CA LEU A 251 -6.04 11.34 10.20
C LEU A 251 -6.38 11.85 11.60
N VAL A 252 -6.92 10.96 12.42
CA VAL A 252 -7.26 11.20 13.82
C VAL A 252 -6.46 10.23 14.69
N TYR A 253 -5.51 10.75 15.45
CA TYR A 253 -4.88 10.01 16.53
C TYR A 253 -5.84 9.94 17.72
N ASP A 254 -6.24 8.72 18.06
CA ASP A 254 -7.27 8.47 19.06
C ASP A 254 -6.94 7.28 19.98
N PRO A 255 -5.89 7.39 20.82
CA PRO A 255 -5.41 6.29 21.64
C PRO A 255 -6.43 5.78 22.67
N GLU A 256 -7.40 6.62 23.06
CA GLU A 256 -8.47 6.29 24.00
C GLU A 256 -9.80 5.94 23.32
N PHE A 257 -9.85 5.90 21.98
CA PHE A 257 -11.05 5.59 21.19
C PHE A 257 -12.25 6.50 21.47
N THR A 258 -12.05 7.67 22.10
CA THR A 258 -13.13 8.55 22.51
C THR A 258 -13.73 9.27 21.32
N LYS A 259 -12.90 9.76 20.39
CA LYS A 259 -13.36 10.45 19.18
C LYS A 259 -14.03 9.47 18.23
N LEU A 260 -13.47 8.27 18.08
CA LEU A 260 -14.07 7.22 17.25
C LEU A 260 -15.44 6.79 17.80
N LYS A 261 -15.55 6.61 19.11
CA LYS A 261 -16.83 6.29 19.76
C LYS A 261 -17.87 7.38 19.52
N GLU A 262 -17.48 8.65 19.65
CA GLU A 262 -18.37 9.79 19.39
C GLU A 262 -18.81 9.82 17.92
N GLU A 263 -17.90 9.59 16.98
CA GLU A 263 -18.21 9.50 15.55
C GLU A 263 -19.23 8.38 15.27
N LEU A 264 -19.00 7.19 15.82
CA LEU A 264 -19.89 6.03 15.64
C LEU A 264 -21.29 6.25 16.24
N LEU A 265 -21.41 7.00 17.33
CA LEU A 265 -22.71 7.34 17.94
C LEU A 265 -23.52 8.33 17.09
N ASN A 266 -22.84 9.20 16.36
CA ASN A 266 -23.46 10.24 15.53
C ASN A 266 -23.53 9.85 14.04
N MET A 267 -23.03 8.66 13.68
CA MET A 267 -22.99 8.18 12.30
C MET A 267 -24.42 7.89 11.80
N PRO A 268 -24.78 8.35 10.58
CA PRO A 268 -26.05 7.99 9.96
C PRO A 268 -26.22 6.47 9.85
N SER A 269 -27.46 5.98 9.93
CA SER A 269 -27.76 4.54 9.91
C SER A 269 -27.35 3.83 8.62
N GLU A 270 -27.29 4.57 7.53
CA GLU A 270 -26.88 4.16 6.19
C GLU A 270 -25.36 4.17 6.00
N ASP A 271 -24.64 4.84 6.89
CA ASP A 271 -23.19 4.88 6.88
C ASP A 271 -22.60 3.68 7.62
N MET A 272 -21.37 3.34 7.24
CA MET A 272 -20.64 2.21 7.78
C MET A 272 -19.21 2.63 8.02
N ILE A 273 -18.63 2.09 9.09
CA ILE A 273 -17.20 2.13 9.31
C ILE A 273 -16.50 1.04 8.49
N TYR A 274 -15.38 1.39 7.89
CA TYR A 274 -14.51 0.47 7.17
C TYR A 274 -13.29 0.16 8.03
N ILE A 275 -13.06 -1.13 8.28
CA ILE A 275 -12.01 -1.56 9.21
C ILE A 275 -10.90 -2.22 8.41
N HIS A 276 -9.70 -1.65 8.46
CA HIS A 276 -8.49 -2.35 8.06
C HIS A 276 -8.20 -3.43 9.10
N TYR A 277 -8.49 -4.69 8.75
CA TYR A 277 -8.51 -5.79 9.71
C TYR A 277 -7.18 -6.00 10.46
N PRO A 278 -6.00 -5.91 9.81
CA PRO A 278 -4.73 -5.99 10.54
C PRO A 278 -4.54 -4.87 11.58
N SER A 279 -5.01 -3.65 11.29
CA SER A 279 -5.00 -2.56 12.27
C SER A 279 -5.93 -2.86 13.45
N TYR A 280 -7.08 -3.52 13.21
CA TYR A 280 -7.93 -4.02 14.29
C TYR A 280 -7.23 -5.10 15.12
N GLN A 281 -6.52 -6.04 14.49
CA GLN A 281 -5.75 -7.08 15.19
C GLN A 281 -4.65 -6.47 16.08
N ASN A 282 -4.12 -5.31 15.71
CA ASN A 282 -3.11 -4.59 16.47
C ASN A 282 -3.68 -3.78 17.67
N ILE A 283 -5.00 -3.75 17.87
CA ILE A 283 -5.57 -3.08 19.04
C ILE A 283 -5.17 -3.80 20.33
N ARG A 284 -4.41 -3.10 21.17
CA ARG A 284 -3.94 -3.62 22.47
C ARG A 284 -4.91 -3.36 23.63
N LYS A 285 -5.83 -2.42 23.47
CA LYS A 285 -6.83 -2.05 24.50
C LYS A 285 -8.13 -2.82 24.30
N LYS A 286 -8.62 -3.48 25.35
CA LYS A 286 -9.86 -4.29 25.30
C LYS A 286 -11.08 -3.46 24.90
N GLU A 287 -11.16 -2.22 25.36
CA GLU A 287 -12.25 -1.29 25.09
C GLU A 287 -12.34 -0.97 23.60
N GLY A 288 -11.21 -0.64 22.98
CA GLY A 288 -11.14 -0.35 21.54
C GLY A 288 -11.47 -1.58 20.69
N ARG A 289 -11.00 -2.75 21.11
CA ARG A 289 -11.31 -4.02 20.43
C ARG A 289 -12.80 -4.31 20.47
N LYS A 290 -13.41 -4.24 21.65
CA LYS A 290 -14.86 -4.44 21.83
C LYS A 290 -15.70 -3.41 21.06
N LEU A 291 -15.24 -2.16 20.96
CA LEU A 291 -15.92 -1.10 20.20
C LEU A 291 -16.04 -1.47 18.72
N LEU A 292 -14.99 -2.05 18.14
CA LEU A 292 -14.90 -2.32 16.70
C LEU A 292 -15.36 -3.72 16.31
N GLU A 293 -15.31 -4.68 17.23
CA GLU A 293 -15.69 -6.08 17.01
C GLU A 293 -17.10 -6.23 16.43
N THR A 294 -18.05 -5.40 16.87
CA THR A 294 -19.43 -5.42 16.39
C THR A 294 -19.59 -5.08 14.92
N TYR A 295 -18.58 -4.45 14.32
CA TYR A 295 -18.57 -4.01 12.92
C TYR A 295 -17.76 -4.96 12.01
N ILE A 296 -17.25 -6.07 12.55
CA ILE A 296 -16.54 -7.09 11.79
C ILE A 296 -17.49 -8.29 11.60
N PRO A 297 -18.12 -8.46 10.42
CA PRO A 297 -19.25 -9.39 10.25
C PRO A 297 -18.93 -10.85 10.57
N TRP A 298 -17.69 -11.28 10.29
CA TRP A 298 -17.23 -12.66 10.51
C TRP A 298 -16.61 -12.90 11.89
N SER A 299 -16.42 -11.86 12.72
CA SER A 299 -15.84 -12.02 14.07
C SER A 299 -16.67 -12.98 14.94
N LYS A 300 -17.99 -12.99 14.77
CA LYS A 300 -18.94 -13.88 15.45
C LYS A 300 -18.98 -15.29 14.87
N THR A 301 -18.40 -15.52 13.69
CA THR A 301 -18.47 -16.79 12.96
C THR A 301 -17.31 -17.73 13.32
N ILE A 302 -16.21 -17.20 13.84
CA ILE A 302 -14.99 -17.96 14.16
C ILE A 302 -15.05 -18.64 15.55
N GLU A 303 -16.00 -18.26 16.42
CA GLU A 303 -16.22 -18.94 17.71
C GLU A 303 -16.79 -20.38 17.57
N PHE A 304 -17.04 -20.86 16.35
CA PHE A 304 -17.61 -22.18 16.06
C PHE A 304 -16.79 -23.07 15.10
N CYS A 305 -15.53 -22.73 14.82
CA CYS A 305 -14.63 -23.56 14.02
C CYS A 305 -13.43 -24.06 14.82
#